data_AF-A0A7S2W0I3-F1
#
_entry.id   AF-A0A7S2W0I3-F1
#
_cell.length_a   1.000
_cell.length_b   1.000
_cell.length_c   1.000
_cell.angle_alpha   90.00
_cell.angle_beta   90.00
_cell.angle_gamma   90.00
#
_symmetry.space_group_name_H-M   'P 1'
#
loop_
_entity.id
_entity.type
_entity.pdbx_description
1 polymer ?
#
loop_
_entity_poly.entity_id
_entity_poly.type
_entity_poly.pdbx_seq_one_letter_code
_entity_poly.pdbx_strand_id
1 'polypeptide(L)'
;EEPAAMAMIRVHELPEILGQLTAERPVSLPDIGAIPQGRIFGAILMTRNGDVLGQSGFQQSEADSTPAPAPKVVAAILSNVWSEYARSVANTVSFEPEAADGGVEGAGPLRVMLLDLQQAQVAVGSLCDGEYLLCACAEHDVAVGMLKARLLTLANHLEGSLRQLLVVPFDR
;
A
#
# COMPACT_ATOMS: atom_id res chain seq x y z
N GLU A 1 10.72 -11.27 -33.64
CA GLU A 1 10.21 -10.59 -32.44
C GLU A 1 9.65 -11.65 -31.52
N GLU A 2 10.35 -11.89 -30.42
CA GLU A 2 9.98 -12.87 -29.39
C GLU A 2 8.99 -12.17 -28.44
N PRO A 3 7.80 -12.74 -28.17
CA PRO A 3 6.88 -12.10 -27.24
C PRO A 3 7.50 -12.15 -25.85
N ALA A 4 7.76 -10.99 -25.27
CA ALA A 4 8.24 -10.86 -23.90
C ALA A 4 7.34 -11.69 -22.98
N ALA A 5 7.91 -12.71 -22.34
CA ALA A 5 7.22 -13.52 -21.35
C ALA A 5 6.74 -12.61 -20.22
N MET A 6 5.46 -12.19 -20.30
CA MET A 6 4.81 -11.37 -19.30
C MET A 6 4.70 -12.20 -18.02
N ALA A 7 5.42 -11.77 -16.98
CA ALA A 7 5.44 -12.42 -15.68
C ALA A 7 4.05 -12.35 -15.03
N MET A 8 3.35 -13.47 -15.05
CA MET A 8 2.14 -13.69 -14.26
C MET A 8 2.58 -13.93 -12.82
N ILE A 9 2.31 -12.98 -11.92
CA ILE A 9 2.62 -13.14 -10.49
C ILE A 9 1.81 -14.33 -9.99
N ARG A 10 2.49 -15.33 -9.46
CA ARG A 10 1.82 -16.45 -8.81
C ARG A 10 1.51 -16.06 -7.37
N VAL A 11 0.34 -16.46 -6.86
CA VAL A 11 -0.12 -16.10 -5.49
C VAL A 11 0.92 -16.47 -4.41
N HIS A 12 1.73 -17.51 -4.63
CA HIS A 12 2.79 -17.90 -3.69
C HIS A 12 4.00 -16.95 -3.67
N GLU A 13 4.18 -16.09 -4.67
CA GLU A 13 5.26 -15.11 -4.74
C GLU A 13 4.88 -13.78 -4.04
N LEU A 14 3.60 -13.60 -3.69
CA LEU A 14 3.12 -12.38 -3.03
C LEU A 14 3.85 -12.06 -1.71
N PRO A 15 4.17 -13.01 -0.81
CA PRO A 15 4.96 -12.71 0.37
C PRO A 15 6.38 -12.20 0.03
N GLU A 16 7.02 -12.72 -1.02
CA GLU A 16 8.37 -12.30 -1.43
C GLU A 16 8.37 -10.91 -2.04
N ILE A 17 7.38 -10.61 -2.89
CA ILE A 17 7.16 -9.28 -3.46
C ILE A 17 6.79 -8.29 -2.34
N LEU A 18 5.94 -8.74 -1.41
CA LEU A 18 5.68 -8.25 -0.06
C LEU A 18 6.94 -7.76 0.65
N GLY A 19 7.89 -8.70 0.70
CA GLY A 19 9.18 -8.60 1.33
C GLY A 19 10.01 -7.42 0.85
N GLN A 20 9.80 -6.92 -0.37
CA GLN A 20 10.55 -5.77 -0.89
C GLN A 20 10.24 -4.46 -0.12
N LEU A 21 9.05 -4.35 0.47
CA LEU A 21 8.70 -3.24 1.37
C LEU A 21 9.34 -3.42 2.74
N THR A 22 9.31 -4.63 3.28
CA THR A 22 9.76 -4.92 4.65
C THR A 22 11.25 -5.23 4.78
N ALA A 23 11.94 -5.44 3.66
CA ALA A 23 13.38 -5.65 3.63
C ALA A 23 14.09 -4.37 4.05
N GLU A 24 14.96 -4.51 5.05
CA GLU A 24 15.93 -3.48 5.44
C GLU A 24 16.94 -3.34 4.30
N ARG A 25 16.86 -2.24 3.55
CA ARG A 25 17.92 -1.84 2.63
C ARG A 25 18.67 -0.69 3.29
N PRO A 26 19.87 -0.94 3.84
CA PRO A 26 20.71 0.15 4.29
C PRO A 26 21.11 0.98 3.06
N VAL A 27 20.58 2.20 2.96
CA VAL A 27 21.11 3.18 2.01
C VAL A 27 22.27 3.87 2.71
N SER A 28 23.47 3.32 2.55
CA SER A 28 24.70 4.02 2.95
C SER A 28 24.91 5.17 1.98
N LEU A 29 24.47 6.37 2.34
CA LEU A 29 24.91 7.59 1.67
C LEU A 29 26.36 7.84 2.13
N PRO A 30 27.34 7.92 1.21
CA PRO A 30 28.66 8.42 1.59
C PRO A 30 28.50 9.87 2.07
N ASP A 31 29.14 10.22 3.20
CA ASP A 31 29.23 11.56 3.83
C ASP A 31 28.14 12.05 4.79
N ILE A 32 27.08 11.30 5.07
CA ILE A 32 26.17 11.62 6.20
C ILE A 32 26.09 10.37 7.06
N GLY A 33 26.61 10.43 8.30
CA GLY A 33 26.64 9.30 9.22
C GLY A 33 25.29 8.59 9.31
N ALA A 34 25.29 7.31 9.71
CA ALA A 34 24.11 6.45 9.70
C ALA A 34 22.89 7.14 10.34
N ILE A 35 21.97 7.63 9.51
CA ILE A 35 20.66 8.10 9.96
C ILE A 35 19.88 6.83 10.29
N PRO A 36 19.40 6.66 11.54
CA PRO A 36 18.48 5.56 11.84
C PRO A 36 17.27 5.74 10.91
N GLN A 37 17.15 4.85 9.93
CA GLN A 37 15.98 4.77 9.09
C GLN A 37 15.12 3.70 9.70
N GLY A 38 13.98 4.12 10.22
CA GLY A 38 13.01 3.21 10.77
C GLY A 38 12.67 2.05 9.87
N ARG A 39 12.06 1.04 10.46
CA ARG A 39 11.68 -0.15 9.72
C ARG A 39 10.25 -0.06 9.22
N ILE A 40 10.05 -0.48 7.96
CA ILE A 40 8.73 -0.93 7.50
C ILE A 40 8.56 -2.35 8.00
N PHE A 41 7.82 -2.53 9.09
CA PHE A 41 7.71 -3.83 9.77
C PHE A 41 6.62 -4.73 9.19
N GLY A 42 5.71 -4.18 8.36
CA GLY A 42 4.61 -4.94 7.81
C GLY A 42 4.11 -4.42 6.47
N ALA A 43 3.70 -5.32 5.59
CA ALA A 43 3.01 -4.99 4.34
C ALA A 43 1.86 -5.97 4.10
N ILE A 44 0.73 -5.47 3.60
CA ILE A 44 -0.48 -6.27 3.35
C ILE A 44 -1.05 -5.89 1.99
N LEU A 45 -1.34 -6.89 1.16
CA LEU A 45 -2.21 -6.75 -0.01
C LEU A 45 -3.58 -7.33 0.35
N MET A 46 -4.64 -6.53 0.14
CA MET A 46 -6.00 -6.91 0.47
C MET A 46 -6.99 -6.49 -0.63
N THR A 47 -8.16 -7.10 -0.65
CA THR A 47 -9.31 -6.61 -1.42
C THR A 47 -9.85 -5.33 -0.79
N ARG A 48 -10.65 -4.57 -1.55
CA ARG A 48 -11.37 -3.40 -1.02
C ARG A 48 -12.22 -3.71 0.22
N ASN A 49 -12.67 -4.95 0.36
CA ASN A 49 -13.49 -5.42 1.48
C ASN A 49 -12.66 -5.89 2.70
N GLY A 50 -11.33 -5.84 2.62
CA GLY A 50 -10.44 -6.22 3.72
C GLY A 50 -9.99 -7.69 3.72
N ASP A 51 -10.29 -8.46 2.66
CA ASP A 51 -9.80 -9.83 2.55
C ASP A 51 -8.30 -9.82 2.23
N VAL A 52 -7.49 -10.44 3.10
CA VAL A 52 -6.03 -10.48 2.93
C VAL A 52 -5.66 -11.47 1.83
N LEU A 53 -5.03 -10.96 0.76
CA LEU A 53 -4.51 -11.74 -0.36
C LEU A 53 -3.04 -12.14 -0.15
N GLY A 54 -2.28 -11.30 0.54
CA GLY A 54 -0.87 -11.54 0.85
C GLY A 54 -0.38 -10.62 1.95
N GLN A 55 0.64 -11.07 2.68
CA GLN A 55 1.27 -10.29 3.74
C GLN A 55 2.77 -10.60 3.82
N SER A 56 3.54 -9.62 4.28
CA SER A 56 4.95 -9.77 4.64
C SER A 56 5.23 -9.00 5.93
N GLY A 57 6.19 -9.47 6.72
CA GLY A 57 6.51 -8.90 8.03
C GLY A 57 5.49 -9.29 9.09
N PHE A 58 5.23 -8.38 10.04
CA PHE A 58 4.40 -8.60 11.24
C PHE A 58 4.91 -9.70 12.18
N GLN A 59 6.13 -10.20 11.96
CA GLN A 59 6.76 -11.12 12.89
C GLN A 59 7.17 -10.35 14.15
N GLN A 60 6.82 -10.93 15.30
CA GLN A 60 7.16 -10.38 16.59
C GLN A 60 8.68 -10.27 16.73
N SER A 61 9.17 -9.08 17.06
CA SER A 61 10.56 -8.94 17.50
C SER A 61 10.69 -9.63 18.86
N GLU A 62 11.64 -10.56 19.03
CA GLU A 62 11.85 -11.24 20.32
C GLU A 62 12.12 -10.26 21.48
N ALA A 63 12.53 -9.02 21.16
CA ALA A 63 12.80 -7.98 22.14
C ALA A 63 11.53 -7.22 22.62
N ASP A 64 10.40 -7.33 21.91
CA ASP A 64 9.18 -6.59 22.23
C ASP A 64 8.07 -7.52 22.70
N SER A 65 7.67 -7.33 23.95
CA SER A 65 6.62 -8.12 24.62
C SER A 65 5.21 -7.70 24.21
N THR A 66 5.07 -6.64 23.41
CA THR A 66 3.78 -6.27 22.83
C THR A 66 3.40 -7.26 21.71
N PRO A 67 2.17 -7.80 21.72
CA PRO A 67 1.73 -8.70 20.66
C PRO A 67 1.63 -7.92 19.34
N ALA A 68 2.33 -8.40 18.31
CA ALA A 68 2.23 -7.84 16.97
C ALA A 68 0.76 -7.86 16.50
N PRO A 69 0.26 -6.76 15.91
CA PRO A 69 -1.13 -6.70 15.48
C PRO A 69 -1.40 -7.75 14.40
N ALA A 70 -2.47 -8.53 14.58
CA ALA A 70 -2.87 -9.55 13.62
C ALA A 70 -3.17 -8.88 12.26
N PRO A 71 -2.49 -9.24 11.16
CA PRO A 71 -2.65 -8.54 9.88
C PRO A 71 -4.08 -8.50 9.34
N LYS A 72 -4.89 -9.55 9.64
CA LYS A 72 -6.32 -9.58 9.31
C LYS A 72 -7.12 -8.46 9.99
N VAL A 73 -6.78 -8.15 11.25
CA VAL A 73 -7.42 -7.07 12.00
C VAL A 73 -7.02 -5.72 11.42
N VAL A 74 -5.74 -5.55 11.11
CA VAL A 74 -5.21 -4.34 10.44
C VAL A 74 -5.93 -4.13 9.10
N ALA A 75 -6.05 -5.17 8.27
CA ALA A 75 -6.74 -5.10 6.99
C ALA A 75 -8.22 -4.72 7.11
N ALA A 76 -8.95 -5.31 8.07
CA ALA A 76 -10.35 -4.97 8.32
C ALA A 76 -10.53 -3.52 8.76
N ILE A 77 -9.65 -3.00 9.62
CA ILE A 77 -9.71 -1.60 10.04
C ILE A 77 -9.41 -0.67 8.86
N LEU A 78 -8.32 -0.91 8.13
CA LEU A 78 -7.87 -0.03 7.07
C LEU A 78 -8.82 0.00 5.87
N SER A 79 -9.41 -1.15 5.49
CA SER A 79 -10.41 -1.21 4.41
C SER A 79 -11.68 -0.41 4.75
N ASN A 80 -12.13 -0.45 6.01
CA ASN A 80 -13.24 0.37 6.48
C ASN A 80 -12.90 1.86 6.45
N VAL A 81 -11.76 2.25 7.02
CA VAL A 81 -11.30 3.65 7.02
C VAL A 81 -11.16 4.17 5.59
N TRP A 82 -10.50 3.41 4.71
CA TRP A 82 -10.37 3.75 3.30
C TRP A 82 -11.73 3.97 2.64
N SER A 83 -12.69 3.08 2.87
CA SER A 83 -14.02 3.15 2.25
C SER A 83 -14.79 4.42 2.66
N GLU A 84 -14.67 4.82 3.92
CA GLU A 84 -15.26 6.09 4.40
C GLU A 84 -14.62 7.31 3.73
N TYR A 85 -13.28 7.37 3.65
CA TYR A 85 -12.59 8.48 2.98
C TYR A 85 -12.88 8.51 1.47
N ALA A 86 -12.86 7.36 0.80
CA ALA A 86 -13.16 7.26 -0.62
C ALA A 86 -14.59 7.72 -0.93
N ARG A 87 -15.57 7.39 -0.06
CA ARG A 87 -16.95 7.88 -0.18
C ARG A 87 -17.02 9.38 0.06
N SER A 88 -16.31 9.91 1.06
CA SER A 88 -16.27 11.34 1.33
C SER A 88 -15.71 12.12 0.13
N VAL A 89 -14.62 11.66 -0.49
CA VAL A 89 -14.05 12.29 -1.68
C VAL A 89 -15.06 12.28 -2.83
N ALA A 90 -15.70 11.14 -3.11
CA ALA A 90 -16.73 11.05 -4.15
C ALA A 90 -17.90 12.02 -3.90
N ASN A 91 -18.33 12.16 -2.64
CA ASN A 91 -19.39 13.08 -2.27
C ASN A 91 -18.97 14.54 -2.45
N THR A 92 -17.75 14.92 -2.07
CA THR A 92 -17.24 16.30 -2.23
C THR A 92 -17.07 16.69 -3.69
N VAL A 93 -16.59 15.78 -4.54
CA VAL A 93 -16.35 16.02 -5.96
C VAL A 93 -17.65 16.13 -6.76
N SER A 94 -18.75 15.59 -6.23
CA SER A 94 -20.07 15.66 -6.85
C SER A 94 -20.75 17.04 -6.73
N PHE A 95 -20.17 17.99 -5.98
CA PHE A 95 -20.77 19.31 -5.72
C PHE A 95 -20.26 20.46 -6.61
N GLU A 96 -19.26 20.27 -7.48
CA GLU A 96 -18.77 21.38 -8.32
C GLU A 96 -18.78 21.06 -9.82
N PRO A 97 -19.92 21.27 -10.51
CA PRO A 97 -19.91 21.63 -11.90
C PRO A 97 -19.89 23.16 -11.97
N GLU A 98 -18.72 23.79 -12.10
CA GLU A 98 -18.48 24.99 -12.94
C GLU A 98 -17.16 25.71 -12.58
N ALA A 99 -16.25 25.67 -13.55
CA ALA A 99 -15.27 26.67 -13.96
C ALA A 99 -14.40 27.41 -12.90
N ALA A 100 -13.09 27.21 -13.00
CA ALA A 100 -12.17 28.35 -13.12
C ALA A 100 -10.85 27.95 -13.82
N ASP A 101 -10.59 28.67 -14.90
CA ASP A 101 -9.33 28.83 -15.61
C ASP A 101 -8.13 28.92 -14.62
N GLY A 102 -7.32 27.87 -14.56
CA GLY A 102 -6.20 27.75 -13.62
C GLY A 102 -6.12 26.35 -13.00
N GLY A 103 -5.58 25.39 -13.76
CA GLY A 103 -5.60 23.95 -13.47
C GLY A 103 -5.21 23.55 -12.04
N VAL A 104 -6.23 23.36 -11.21
CA VAL A 104 -6.18 22.40 -10.11
C VAL A 104 -7.07 21.26 -10.57
N GLU A 105 -6.45 20.14 -10.95
CA GLU A 105 -7.15 18.91 -11.30
C GLU A 105 -8.20 18.62 -10.22
N GLY A 106 -9.48 18.60 -10.60
CA GLY A 106 -10.56 18.22 -9.70
C GLY A 106 -10.19 16.93 -8.98
N ALA A 107 -10.39 16.89 -7.66
CA ALA A 107 -9.87 15.82 -6.81
C ALA A 107 -10.30 14.46 -7.37
N GLY A 108 -9.38 13.77 -8.04
CA GLY A 108 -9.64 12.44 -8.58
C GLY A 108 -9.96 11.43 -7.47
N PRO A 109 -10.24 10.17 -7.83
CA PRO A 109 -10.50 9.12 -6.83
C PRO A 109 -9.34 9.03 -5.83
N LEU A 110 -9.64 8.74 -4.56
CA LEU A 110 -8.64 8.55 -3.51
C LEU A 110 -7.59 7.52 -3.98
N ARG A 111 -6.33 7.95 -4.13
CA ARG A 111 -5.22 7.09 -4.60
C ARG A 111 -4.32 6.60 -3.48
N VAL A 112 -4.04 7.45 -2.50
CA VAL A 112 -3.16 7.14 -1.37
C VAL A 112 -3.69 7.82 -0.11
N MET A 113 -3.64 7.10 1.00
CA MET A 113 -3.94 7.58 2.34
C MET A 113 -2.72 7.37 3.24
N LEU A 114 -2.32 8.39 3.97
CA LEU A 114 -1.22 8.35 4.94
C LEU A 114 -1.82 8.61 6.32
N LEU A 115 -1.56 7.71 7.25
CA LEU A 115 -2.07 7.74 8.61
C LEU A 115 -0.89 7.79 9.58
N ASP A 116 -0.90 8.77 10.46
CA ASP A 116 0.01 8.85 11.60
C ASP A 116 -0.75 8.35 12.83
N LEU A 117 -0.37 7.18 13.34
CA LEU A 117 -0.99 6.53 14.50
C LEU A 117 -0.07 6.68 15.71
N GLN A 118 -0.58 6.46 16.92
CA GLN A 118 0.22 6.61 18.14
C GLN A 118 1.47 5.72 18.20
N GLN A 119 1.47 4.57 17.51
CA GLN A 119 2.54 3.57 17.57
C GLN A 119 3.13 3.21 16.20
N ALA A 120 2.61 3.76 15.10
CA ALA A 120 3.10 3.47 13.76
C ALA A 120 2.67 4.55 12.75
N GLN A 121 3.38 4.59 11.62
CA GLN A 121 2.90 5.23 10.41
C GLN A 121 2.38 4.18 9.43
N VAL A 122 1.26 4.49 8.77
CA VAL A 122 0.63 3.59 7.80
C VAL A 122 0.41 4.33 6.49
N ALA A 123 0.79 3.70 5.39
CA ALA A 123 0.45 4.18 4.05
C ALA A 123 -0.40 3.12 3.35
N VAL A 124 -1.53 3.54 2.79
CA VAL A 124 -2.47 2.71 2.04
C VAL A 124 -2.61 3.27 0.63
N GLY A 125 -2.51 2.44 -0.40
CA GLY A 125 -2.64 2.82 -1.80
C GLY A 125 -3.63 1.93 -2.54
N SER A 126 -4.43 2.52 -3.43
CA SER A 126 -5.34 1.79 -4.30
C SER A 126 -4.62 1.21 -5.51
N LEU A 127 -5.01 0.01 -5.93
CA LEU A 127 -4.59 -0.60 -7.20
C LEU A 127 -5.83 -1.02 -7.99
N CYS A 128 -5.69 -1.11 -9.32
CA CYS A 128 -6.73 -1.62 -10.21
C CYS A 128 -8.08 -0.94 -9.96
N ASP A 129 -8.10 0.40 -10.07
CA ASP A 129 -9.29 1.23 -9.88
C ASP A 129 -9.97 1.12 -8.51
N GLY A 130 -9.24 0.64 -7.50
CA GLY A 130 -9.71 0.58 -6.12
C GLY A 130 -10.22 -0.79 -5.68
N GLU A 131 -10.13 -1.82 -6.52
CA GLU A 131 -10.49 -3.20 -6.19
C GLU A 131 -9.55 -3.82 -5.16
N TYR A 132 -8.28 -3.38 -5.16
CA TYR A 132 -7.26 -3.82 -4.22
C TYR A 132 -6.63 -2.65 -3.48
N LEU A 133 -6.21 -2.94 -2.24
CA LEU A 133 -5.47 -2.01 -1.40
C LEU A 133 -4.13 -2.64 -1.02
N LEU A 134 -3.06 -1.86 -1.18
CA LEU A 134 -1.73 -2.17 -0.67
C LEU A 134 -1.46 -1.30 0.55
N CYS A 135 -1.04 -1.92 1.63
CA CYS A 135 -0.71 -1.27 2.90
C CYS A 135 0.75 -1.51 3.26
N ALA A 136 1.40 -0.48 3.79
CA ALA A 136 2.71 -0.56 4.44
C ALA A 136 2.63 0.07 5.85
N CYS A 137 3.11 -0.66 6.85
CA CYS A 137 3.18 -0.24 8.25
C CYS A 137 4.64 -0.04 8.64
N ALA A 138 4.94 1.10 9.25
CA ALA A 138 6.29 1.53 9.57
C ALA A 138 6.40 2.13 10.97
N GLU A 139 7.59 2.09 11.54
CA GLU A 139 7.95 2.83 12.75
C GLU A 139 7.94 4.36 12.47
N HIS A 140 7.86 5.18 13.53
CA HIS A 140 7.74 6.64 13.40
C HIS A 140 8.97 7.36 12.88
N ASP A 141 10.13 6.74 12.98
CA ASP A 141 11.40 7.22 12.46
C ASP A 141 11.56 6.99 10.95
N VAL A 142 10.59 6.32 10.31
CA VAL A 142 10.48 6.35 8.85
C VAL A 142 9.90 7.68 8.40
N ALA A 143 10.58 8.36 7.47
CA ALA A 143 10.00 9.54 6.84
C ALA A 143 8.76 9.17 6.01
N VAL A 144 7.62 9.82 6.27
CA VAL A 144 6.34 9.59 5.56
C VAL A 144 6.50 9.64 4.03
N GLY A 145 7.33 10.55 3.51
CA GLY A 145 7.63 10.64 2.08
C GLY A 145 8.31 9.38 1.51
N MET A 146 9.22 8.78 2.29
CA MET A 146 9.89 7.51 1.94
C MET A 146 8.89 6.35 1.94
N LEU A 147 8.06 6.27 2.99
CA LEU A 147 7.02 5.26 3.10
C LEU A 147 6.06 5.30 1.90
N LYS A 148 5.59 6.51 1.55
CA LYS A 148 4.75 6.75 0.36
C LYS A 148 5.46 6.32 -0.92
N ALA A 149 6.71 6.73 -1.12
CA ALA A 149 7.47 6.43 -2.34
C ALA A 149 7.64 4.91 -2.52
N ARG A 150 8.07 4.19 -1.47
CA ARG A 150 8.23 2.72 -1.52
C ARG A 150 6.91 2.02 -1.79
N LEU A 151 5.83 2.44 -1.13
CA LEU A 151 4.49 1.91 -1.36
C LEU A 151 4.09 2.07 -2.83
N LEU A 152 4.23 3.27 -3.40
CA LEU A 152 3.82 3.56 -4.77
C LEU A 152 4.68 2.83 -5.81
N THR A 153 5.99 2.70 -5.56
CA THR A 153 6.87 1.90 -6.42
C THR A 153 6.39 0.45 -6.47
N LEU A 154 6.08 -0.16 -5.32
CA LEU A 154 5.56 -1.53 -5.30
C LEU A 154 4.15 -1.61 -5.92
N ALA A 155 3.28 -0.63 -5.65
CA ALA A 155 1.94 -0.60 -6.20
C ALA A 155 1.97 -0.58 -7.74
N ASN A 156 2.80 0.27 -8.33
CA ASN A 156 3.00 0.34 -9.78
C ASN A 156 3.53 -0.98 -10.36
N HIS A 157 4.42 -1.66 -9.62
CA HIS A 157 4.93 -2.98 -10.03
C HIS A 157 3.84 -4.06 -10.02
N LEU A 158 2.98 -4.06 -9.00
CA LEU A 158 1.89 -5.03 -8.84
C LEU A 158 0.70 -4.78 -9.77
N GLU A 159 0.44 -3.52 -10.13
CA GLU A 159 -0.77 -3.12 -10.85
C GLU A 159 -0.89 -3.83 -12.22
N GLY A 160 0.21 -3.95 -12.97
CA GLY A 160 0.21 -4.64 -14.26
C GLY A 160 -0.15 -6.13 -14.16
N SER A 161 0.28 -6.80 -13.08
CA SER A 161 0.01 -8.22 -12.86
C SER A 161 -1.36 -8.47 -12.26
N LEU A 162 -1.83 -7.61 -11.35
CA LEU A 162 -3.17 -7.72 -10.75
C LEU A 162 -4.29 -7.43 -11.76
N ARG A 163 -4.08 -6.48 -12.69
CA ARG A 163 -5.04 -6.21 -13.77
C ARG A 163 -5.30 -7.43 -14.64
N GLN A 164 -4.31 -8.31 -14.83
CA GLN A 164 -4.49 -9.53 -15.61
C GLN A 164 -5.36 -10.57 -14.89
N LEU A 165 -5.34 -10.59 -13.56
CA LEU A 165 -6.22 -11.47 -12.78
C LEU A 165 -7.68 -11.03 -12.83
N LEU A 166 -7.94 -9.72 -12.96
CA LEU A 166 -9.30 -9.18 -13.10
C LEU A 166 -9.93 -9.44 -14.47
N VAL A 167 -9.12 -9.68 -15.51
CA VAL A 167 -9.60 -9.91 -16.89
C VAL A 167 -10.03 -11.36 -17.13
N VAL A 168 -9.67 -12.30 -16.25
CA VAL A 168 -10.16 -13.68 -16.35
C VAL A 168 -11.49 -13.77 -15.59
N PRO A 169 -12.65 -13.88 -16.27
CA PRO A 169 -13.87 -14.22 -15.56
C PRO A 169 -13.66 -15.60 -14.97
N PHE A 170 -13.73 -15.72 -13.65
CA PHE A 170 -13.99 -16.99 -13.01
C PHE A 170 -15.41 -17.42 -13.40
N ASP A 171 -15.57 -18.03 -14.57
CA ASP A 171 -16.74 -18.85 -14.86
C ASP A 171 -16.72 -20.00 -13.84
N ARG A 172 -17.65 -19.93 -12.88
CA ARG A 172 -18.01 -21.01 -11.97
C ARG A 172 -19.29 -21.67 -12.45
#